data_AF-A0A7K2MKL6-F1
#
_entry.id   AF-A0A7K2MKL6-F1
#
_cell.length_a   1.000
_cell.length_b   1.000
_cell.length_c   1.000
_cell.angle_alpha   90.00
_cell.angle_beta   90.00
_cell.angle_gamma   90.00
#
_symmetry.space_group_name_H-M   'P 1'
#
loop_
_entity.id
_entity.type
_entity.pdbx_description
1 polymer ?
#
loop_
_entity_poly.entity_id
_entity_poly.type
_entity_poly.pdbx_seq_one_letter_code
_entity_poly.pdbx_strand_id
1 'polypeptide(L)'
;AAGHDDPERWWEDVIEHRGAGRGDVFAPFTALEEAMAALRETEADGEEGGALDRDLVREAHMRLQVRAARREFDRGVAVVCGAWHVPALRRKAAVAADRALLKGLPRTKVDMTWVPWTHRRLSRAGGYGAGIESPGWYGHLFAVADRPVERWLTRVAGLLREEDRVVSPAHVIEAARLAEALAVLRGRPLPGLSETTDAVRAVLCDGSDVPLALVHDRLVVGDVLGEVPAEAPAVPLQRDLTRIQRRLRLKPEAPERELELDLRKETDAARSRLLHRLRLLGVGWGEPVASRSTGTFRETWRLRWEPELSVRVAEAGVWGTTVLSAATARAEADAVTAQGLAEVTALAERCLLAELPDALSPVMRILADRAALDTDVGHLAEALPALVRALRYGDVRGTDTGALAEVAAGLAERV
;
A
#
# COMPACT_ATOMS: atom_id res chain seq x y z
N ALA A 1 0.87 31.15 -17.76
CA ALA A 1 1.59 32.25 -17.10
C ALA A 1 3.12 32.04 -17.06
N ALA A 2 3.66 30.82 -17.12
CA ALA A 2 5.12 30.58 -17.09
C ALA A 2 5.72 30.04 -18.41
N GLY A 3 4.93 29.90 -19.49
CA GLY A 3 5.43 29.39 -20.78
C GLY A 3 5.64 27.87 -20.86
N HIS A 4 5.15 27.12 -19.87
CA HIS A 4 5.12 25.66 -19.89
C HIS A 4 3.70 25.17 -20.22
N ASP A 5 3.61 24.20 -21.13
CA ASP A 5 2.34 23.55 -21.50
C ASP A 5 1.97 22.38 -20.56
N ASP A 6 2.88 22.02 -19.67
CA ASP A 6 2.79 20.89 -18.76
C ASP A 6 3.16 21.33 -17.32
N PRO A 7 2.22 21.22 -16.35
CA PRO A 7 2.48 21.52 -14.94
C PRO A 7 3.64 20.73 -14.33
N GLU A 8 3.84 19.48 -14.74
CA GLU A 8 4.93 18.64 -14.23
C GLU A 8 6.29 19.16 -14.70
N ARG A 9 6.40 19.60 -15.96
CA ARG A 9 7.63 20.24 -16.47
C ARG A 9 7.95 21.54 -15.75
N TRP A 10 6.93 22.36 -15.48
CA TRP A 10 7.13 23.57 -14.68
C TRP A 10 7.63 23.21 -13.28
N TRP A 11 7.04 22.20 -12.64
CA TRP A 11 7.45 21.74 -11.32
C TRP A 11 8.90 21.22 -11.34
N GLU A 12 9.28 20.40 -12.32
CA GLU A 12 10.66 19.92 -12.49
C GLU A 12 11.65 21.09 -12.58
N ASP A 13 11.40 22.06 -13.46
CA ASP A 13 12.36 23.15 -13.72
C ASP A 13 12.45 24.15 -12.57
N VAL A 14 11.32 24.43 -11.92
CA VAL A 14 11.23 25.50 -10.92
C VAL A 14 11.44 24.99 -9.50
N ILE A 15 11.11 23.74 -9.20
CA ILE A 15 11.23 23.15 -7.87
C ILE A 15 12.37 22.12 -7.82
N GLU A 16 12.31 21.06 -8.63
CA GLU A 16 13.20 19.90 -8.50
C GLU A 16 14.63 20.16 -8.98
N HIS A 17 14.79 20.92 -10.06
CA HIS A 17 16.09 21.23 -10.69
C HIS A 17 16.83 22.42 -10.04
N ARG A 18 16.26 23.03 -8.99
CA ARG A 18 16.97 24.06 -8.24
C ARG A 18 18.02 23.44 -7.33
N GLY A 19 19.23 23.29 -7.85
CA GLY A 19 20.40 22.93 -7.06
C GLY A 19 20.62 23.90 -5.90
N ALA A 20 21.16 23.40 -4.79
CA ALA A 20 21.54 24.20 -3.63
C ALA A 20 22.54 25.29 -4.03
N GLY A 21 22.08 26.54 -4.21
CA GLY A 21 22.97 27.70 -4.43
C GLY A 21 22.55 28.71 -5.48
N ARG A 22 21.45 28.53 -6.23
CA ARG A 22 20.96 29.55 -7.18
C ARG A 22 19.61 30.15 -6.77
N GLY A 23 19.64 31.41 -6.33
CA GLY A 23 18.45 32.22 -6.06
C GLY A 23 17.75 31.91 -4.73
N ASP A 24 16.65 32.62 -4.48
CA ASP A 24 15.78 32.38 -3.33
C ASP A 24 14.99 31.08 -3.54
N VAL A 25 15.26 30.07 -2.69
CA VAL A 25 14.59 28.77 -2.70
C VAL A 25 13.10 28.87 -2.38
N PHE A 26 12.67 29.96 -1.72
CA PHE A 26 11.27 30.18 -1.36
C PHE A 26 10.49 30.98 -2.41
N ALA A 27 11.16 31.56 -3.42
CA ALA A 27 10.50 32.37 -4.44
C ALA A 27 9.39 31.61 -5.21
N PRO A 28 9.56 30.34 -5.64
CA PRO A 28 8.49 29.58 -6.28
C PRO A 28 7.27 29.38 -5.39
N PHE A 29 7.50 29.11 -4.10
CA PHE A 29 6.43 28.90 -3.13
C PHE A 29 5.69 30.21 -2.85
N THR A 30 6.38 31.34 -2.88
CA THR A 30 5.77 32.67 -2.76
C THR A 30 4.89 32.97 -3.98
N ALA A 31 5.39 32.70 -5.20
CA ALA A 31 4.59 32.85 -6.41
C ALA A 31 3.38 31.91 -6.44
N LEU A 32 3.53 30.69 -5.93
CA LEU A 32 2.41 29.74 -5.78
C LEU A 32 1.38 30.25 -4.77
N GLU A 33 1.82 30.80 -3.64
CA GLU A 33 0.91 31.42 -2.67
C GLU A 33 0.12 32.59 -3.28
N GLU A 34 0.78 33.48 -4.02
CA GLU A 34 0.14 34.60 -4.72
C GLU A 34 -0.88 34.12 -5.75
N ALA A 35 -0.53 33.10 -6.54
CA ALA A 35 -1.45 32.48 -7.49
C ALA A 35 -2.67 31.86 -6.79
N MET A 36 -2.47 31.14 -5.68
CA MET A 36 -3.57 30.56 -4.91
C MET A 36 -4.44 31.66 -4.26
N ALA A 37 -3.85 32.76 -3.81
CA ALA A 37 -4.60 33.88 -3.25
C ALA A 37 -5.51 34.51 -4.32
N ALA A 38 -4.98 34.78 -5.52
CA ALA A 38 -5.76 35.34 -6.63
C ALA A 38 -6.91 34.40 -7.07
N LEU A 39 -6.65 33.09 -7.16
CA LEU A 39 -7.70 32.11 -7.48
C LEU A 39 -8.83 32.11 -6.45
N ARG A 40 -8.48 32.21 -5.15
CA ARG A 40 -9.46 32.27 -4.07
C ARG A 40 -10.34 33.51 -4.11
N GLU A 41 -9.79 34.64 -4.56
CA GLU A 41 -10.56 35.87 -4.76
C GLU A 41 -11.59 35.66 -5.88
N THR A 42 -11.18 35.06 -7.01
CA THR A 42 -12.10 34.80 -8.12
C THR A 42 -13.19 33.77 -7.81
N GLU A 43 -12.88 32.73 -7.02
CA GLU A 43 -13.88 31.73 -6.60
C GLU A 43 -14.83 32.26 -5.52
N ALA A 44 -14.40 33.24 -4.72
CA ALA A 44 -15.29 33.90 -3.76
C ALA A 44 -16.34 34.77 -4.46
N ASP A 45 -16.04 35.27 -5.65
CA ASP A 45 -16.92 36.13 -6.45
C ASP A 45 -17.89 35.33 -7.36
N GLY A 46 -17.64 34.03 -7.56
CA GLY A 46 -18.52 33.12 -8.30
C GLY A 46 -19.48 32.38 -7.37
N GLU A 47 -20.78 32.67 -7.48
CA GLU A 47 -21.83 31.94 -6.76
C GLU A 47 -21.84 30.45 -7.15
N GLU A 48 -21.49 29.57 -6.20
CA GLU A 48 -22.01 28.23 -5.91
C GLU A 48 -20.91 27.42 -5.19
N GLY A 49 -21.06 27.02 -3.92
CA GLY A 49 -20.10 26.03 -3.41
C GLY A 49 -20.06 25.72 -1.93
N GLY A 50 -20.80 24.69 -1.49
CA GLY A 50 -20.62 24.07 -0.17
C GLY A 50 -19.20 23.49 0.09
N ALA A 51 -18.31 23.51 -0.90
CA ALA A 51 -16.88 23.21 -0.75
C ALA A 51 -16.10 24.34 -0.04
N LEU A 52 -16.38 25.61 -0.39
CA LEU A 52 -15.75 26.79 0.23
C LEU A 52 -16.09 26.85 1.73
N ASP A 53 -17.33 26.55 2.11
CA ASP A 53 -17.77 26.50 3.51
C ASP A 53 -17.04 25.42 4.33
N ARG A 54 -16.82 24.24 3.74
CA ARG A 54 -16.05 23.16 4.38
C ARG A 54 -14.59 23.53 4.55
N ASP A 55 -14.00 24.22 3.57
CA ASP A 55 -12.63 24.70 3.66
C ASP A 55 -12.47 25.79 4.73
N LEU A 56 -13.42 26.72 4.89
CA LEU A 56 -13.39 27.71 5.97
C LEU A 56 -13.35 27.05 7.36
N VAL A 57 -14.17 26.02 7.55
CA VAL A 57 -14.21 25.21 8.79
C VAL A 57 -12.90 24.45 8.98
N ARG A 58 -12.40 23.78 7.94
CA ARG A 58 -11.12 23.05 7.94
C ARG A 58 -9.96 23.97 8.30
N GLU A 59 -9.86 25.12 7.64
CA GLU A 59 -8.78 26.08 7.83
C GLU A 59 -8.83 26.75 9.20
N ALA A 60 -10.03 26.99 9.75
CA ALA A 60 -10.17 27.42 11.15
C ALA A 60 -9.59 26.39 12.12
N HIS A 61 -9.87 25.10 11.90
CA HIS A 61 -9.27 24.02 12.68
C HIS A 61 -7.74 23.99 12.52
N MET A 62 -7.22 24.04 11.29
CA MET A 62 -5.78 24.03 11.02
C MET A 62 -5.07 25.20 11.72
N ARG A 63 -5.60 26.43 11.63
CA ARG A 63 -5.02 27.59 12.33
C ARG A 63 -5.02 27.41 13.84
N LEU A 64 -6.04 26.78 14.43
CA LEU A 64 -6.05 26.49 15.86
C LEU A 64 -4.99 25.46 16.25
N GLN A 65 -4.80 24.40 15.45
CA GLN A 65 -3.75 23.41 15.67
C GLN A 65 -2.35 24.01 15.55
N VAL A 66 -2.10 24.85 14.53
CA VAL A 66 -0.82 25.55 14.37
C VAL A 66 -0.53 26.45 15.57
N ARG A 67 -1.53 27.17 16.10
CA ARG A 67 -1.35 27.97 17.32
C ARG A 67 -1.08 27.11 18.56
N ALA A 68 -1.69 25.93 18.67
CA ALA A 68 -1.43 25.00 19.76
C ALA A 68 0.01 24.46 19.68
N ALA A 69 0.42 23.95 18.52
CA ALA A 69 1.77 23.46 18.27
C ALA A 69 2.84 24.53 18.56
N ARG A 70 2.60 25.80 18.18
CA ARG A 70 3.53 26.90 18.47
C ARG A 70 3.70 27.20 19.96
N ARG A 71 2.75 26.82 20.80
CA ARG A 71 2.86 26.96 22.26
C ARG A 71 3.54 25.75 22.91
N GLU A 72 3.43 24.59 22.27
CA GLU A 72 4.00 23.34 22.75
C GLU A 72 5.47 23.17 22.37
N PHE A 73 5.85 23.64 21.17
CA PHE A 73 7.18 23.42 20.61
C PHE A 73 7.96 24.74 20.47
N ASP A 74 9.04 24.85 21.25
CA ASP A 74 9.92 26.04 21.25
C ASP A 74 10.83 26.15 20.02
N ARG A 75 11.05 25.05 19.30
CA ARG A 75 11.97 24.98 18.15
C ARG A 75 11.35 25.47 16.83
N GLY A 76 10.15 26.03 16.88
CA GLY A 76 9.37 26.41 15.70
C GLY A 76 8.53 25.27 15.14
N VAL A 77 7.57 25.62 14.29
CA VAL A 77 6.57 24.68 13.73
C VAL A 77 6.65 24.73 12.21
N ALA A 78 6.98 23.60 11.59
CA ALA A 78 6.82 23.40 10.14
C ALA A 78 5.39 22.90 9.85
N VAL A 79 4.75 23.47 8.84
CA VAL A 79 3.39 23.10 8.44
C VAL A 79 3.42 22.58 7.01
N VAL A 80 3.04 21.32 6.82
CA VAL A 80 2.87 20.71 5.49
C VAL A 80 1.37 20.74 5.17
N CYS A 81 1.00 21.42 4.09
CA CYS A 81 -0.38 21.56 3.66
C CYS A 81 -0.46 21.75 2.14
N GLY A 82 -1.63 21.50 1.56
CA GLY A 82 -1.87 21.82 0.15
C GLY A 82 -1.75 23.33 -0.10
N ALA A 83 -1.19 23.70 -1.26
CA ALA A 83 -0.92 25.09 -1.63
C ALA A 83 -2.14 26.01 -1.48
N TRP A 84 -3.33 25.50 -1.81
CA TRP A 84 -4.62 26.18 -1.65
C TRP A 84 -4.82 26.78 -0.25
N HIS A 85 -4.37 26.08 0.81
CA HIS A 85 -4.59 26.50 2.19
C HIS A 85 -3.54 27.49 2.70
N VAL A 86 -2.43 27.71 1.98
CA VAL A 86 -1.32 28.56 2.44
C VAL A 86 -1.79 30.00 2.73
N PRO A 87 -2.53 30.70 1.83
CA PRO A 87 -3.02 32.04 2.12
C PRO A 87 -3.91 32.09 3.38
N ALA A 88 -4.77 31.07 3.56
CA ALA A 88 -5.67 30.98 4.70
C ALA A 88 -4.97 30.69 6.04
N LEU A 89 -3.77 30.09 6.01
CA LEU A 89 -2.94 29.87 7.20
C LEU A 89 -2.07 31.09 7.52
N ARG A 90 -1.68 31.88 6.51
CA ARG A 90 -0.89 33.11 6.68
C ARG A 90 -1.72 34.33 7.09
N ARG A 91 -3.00 34.38 6.75
CA ARG A 91 -3.89 35.48 7.16
C ARG A 91 -4.02 35.60 8.68
N LYS A 92 -4.18 36.83 9.17
CA LYS A 92 -4.50 37.11 10.57
C LYS A 92 -5.98 36.84 10.83
N ALA A 93 -6.29 35.81 11.61
CA ALA A 93 -7.65 35.50 12.05
C ALA A 93 -7.76 35.54 13.58
N ALA A 94 -8.87 36.07 14.09
CA ALA A 94 -9.16 36.08 15.52
C ALA A 94 -9.49 34.65 16.01
N VAL A 95 -8.94 34.25 17.15
CA VAL A 95 -9.19 32.92 17.74
C VAL A 95 -10.69 32.71 18.02
N ALA A 96 -11.42 33.76 18.41
CA ALA A 96 -12.86 33.69 18.63
C ALA A 96 -13.64 33.36 17.35
N ALA A 97 -13.24 33.92 16.21
CA ALA A 97 -13.86 33.65 14.92
C ALA A 97 -13.61 32.19 14.48
N ASP A 98 -12.37 31.70 14.61
CA ASP A 98 -12.04 30.30 14.31
C ASP A 98 -12.85 29.33 15.20
N ARG A 99 -13.02 29.65 16.48
CA ARG A 99 -13.81 28.81 17.42
C ARG A 99 -15.31 28.83 17.11
N ALA A 100 -15.84 29.96 16.63
CA ALA A 100 -17.25 30.08 16.27
C ALA A 100 -17.61 29.12 15.13
N LEU A 101 -16.74 29.01 14.11
CA LEU A 101 -16.93 28.10 12.97
C LEU A 101 -16.94 26.61 13.36
N LEU A 102 -16.28 26.25 14.46
CA LEU A 102 -16.22 24.86 14.95
C LEU A 102 -17.30 24.53 15.99
N LYS A 103 -18.07 25.52 16.45
CA LYS A 103 -19.03 25.35 17.53
C LYS A 103 -20.22 24.51 17.04
N GLY A 104 -20.59 23.50 17.83
CA GLY A 104 -21.75 22.64 17.53
C GLY A 104 -21.50 21.52 16.53
N LEU A 105 -20.28 21.39 15.99
CA LEU A 105 -19.94 20.26 15.13
C LEU A 105 -19.89 18.94 15.91
N PRO A 106 -20.40 17.83 15.35
CA PRO A 106 -20.31 16.51 15.97
C PRO A 106 -18.85 16.11 16.14
N ARG A 107 -18.55 15.44 17.26
CA ARG A 107 -17.19 14.97 17.58
C ARG A 107 -17.17 13.45 17.59
N THR A 108 -16.19 12.90 16.90
CA THR A 108 -15.92 11.46 16.88
C THR A 108 -14.49 11.23 17.36
N LYS A 109 -14.27 10.17 18.15
CA LYS A 109 -12.92 9.73 18.47
C LYS A 109 -12.29 9.17 17.21
N VAL A 110 -11.15 9.72 16.82
CA VAL A 110 -10.38 9.28 15.66
C VAL A 110 -9.04 8.73 16.15
N ASP A 111 -8.57 7.69 15.49
CA ASP A 111 -7.21 7.19 15.61
C ASP A 111 -6.51 7.37 14.25
N MET A 112 -5.17 7.42 14.26
CA MET A 112 -4.37 7.67 13.05
C MET A 112 -3.25 6.65 12.96
N THR A 113 -3.06 6.12 11.75
CA THR A 113 -1.93 5.25 11.44
C THR A 113 -1.28 5.72 10.14
N TRP A 114 0.04 5.58 10.08
CA TRP A 114 0.77 5.76 8.82
C TRP A 114 0.67 4.49 7.98
N VAL A 115 0.42 4.66 6.69
CA VAL A 115 0.37 3.57 5.71
C VAL A 115 1.54 3.76 4.74
N PRO A 116 2.41 2.77 4.57
CA PRO A 116 3.42 2.83 3.53
C PRO A 116 2.76 2.66 2.16
N TRP A 117 3.03 3.59 1.25
CA TRP A 117 2.57 3.52 -0.14
C TRP A 117 3.67 3.00 -1.04
N THR A 118 3.30 2.25 -2.09
CA THR A 118 4.20 1.94 -3.18
C THR A 118 4.21 3.08 -4.18
N HIS A 119 5.31 3.25 -4.90
CA HIS A 119 5.39 4.17 -6.02
C HIS A 119 4.25 3.94 -7.03
N ARG A 120 3.96 2.69 -7.40
CA ARG A 120 2.84 2.36 -8.29
C ARG A 120 1.48 2.84 -7.77
N ARG A 121 1.20 2.79 -6.46
CA ARG A 121 -0.04 3.35 -5.89
C ARG A 121 -0.03 4.87 -5.78
N LEU A 122 1.13 5.49 -5.57
CA LEU A 122 1.28 6.94 -5.67
C LEU A 122 1.05 7.44 -7.09
N SER A 123 1.15 6.57 -8.10
CA SER A 123 0.96 6.96 -9.49
C SER A 123 -0.48 7.35 -9.78
N ARG A 124 -0.65 8.37 -10.63
CA ARG A 124 -1.98 8.79 -11.12
C ARG A 124 -2.72 7.64 -11.82
N ALA A 125 -1.98 6.82 -12.58
CA ALA A 125 -2.50 5.62 -13.24
C ALA A 125 -2.96 4.54 -12.24
N GLY A 126 -2.41 4.51 -11.03
CA GLY A 126 -2.82 3.63 -9.93
C GLY A 126 -4.16 4.00 -9.28
N GLY A 127 -4.84 5.05 -9.79
CA GLY A 127 -6.15 5.50 -9.30
C GLY A 127 -6.09 6.54 -8.19
N TYR A 128 -4.89 7.03 -7.83
CA TYR A 128 -4.76 8.12 -6.88
C TYR A 128 -4.94 9.47 -7.59
N GLY A 129 -6.04 10.16 -7.30
CA GLY A 129 -6.44 11.38 -8.02
C GLY A 129 -5.45 12.55 -7.88
N ALA A 130 -4.66 12.57 -6.81
CA ALA A 130 -3.56 13.51 -6.61
C ALA A 130 -2.19 12.85 -6.88
N GLY A 131 -2.18 11.79 -7.68
CA GLY A 131 -1.02 10.95 -7.92
C GLY A 131 0.05 11.61 -8.76
N ILE A 132 1.28 11.19 -8.50
CA ILE A 132 2.50 11.66 -9.15
C ILE A 132 2.66 10.84 -10.44
N GLU A 133 2.96 11.46 -11.57
CA GLU A 133 3.09 10.68 -12.82
C GLU A 133 4.33 9.77 -12.79
N SER A 134 5.44 10.26 -12.23
CA SER A 134 6.75 9.61 -12.27
C SER A 134 7.39 9.45 -10.88
N PRO A 135 6.77 8.71 -9.94
CA PRO A 135 7.22 8.63 -8.55
C PRO A 135 8.62 8.04 -8.39
N GLY A 136 9.02 7.11 -9.26
CA GLY A 136 10.36 6.54 -9.24
C GLY A 136 11.46 7.50 -9.70
N TRP A 137 11.15 8.40 -10.64
CA TRP A 137 12.04 9.49 -11.03
C TRP A 137 12.23 10.49 -9.90
N TYR A 138 11.15 11.01 -9.32
CA TYR A 138 11.26 11.99 -8.23
C TYR A 138 11.87 11.39 -6.96
N GLY A 139 11.59 10.12 -6.66
CA GLY A 139 12.26 9.39 -5.59
C GLY A 139 13.78 9.26 -5.83
N HIS A 140 14.20 9.13 -7.09
CA HIS A 140 15.62 9.15 -7.46
C HIS A 140 16.24 10.54 -7.28
N LEU A 141 15.60 11.60 -7.78
CA LEU A 141 16.09 12.98 -7.60
C LEU A 141 16.26 13.34 -6.12
N PHE A 142 15.30 12.93 -5.28
CA PHE A 142 15.37 13.14 -3.84
C PHE A 142 16.55 12.39 -3.17
N ALA A 143 16.77 11.14 -3.56
CA ALA A 143 17.82 10.30 -2.98
C ALA A 143 19.23 10.64 -3.49
N VAL A 144 19.32 11.26 -4.67
CA VAL A 144 20.57 11.45 -5.41
C VAL A 144 20.77 12.93 -5.74
N ALA A 145 21.46 13.64 -4.85
CA ALA A 145 21.77 15.04 -5.04
C ALA A 145 22.94 15.31 -6.01
N ASP A 146 23.85 14.35 -6.22
CA ASP A 146 24.99 14.48 -7.14
C ASP A 146 24.77 13.70 -8.44
N ARG A 147 24.94 14.35 -9.60
CA ARG A 147 24.85 13.71 -10.92
C ARG A 147 23.59 12.85 -11.10
N PRO A 148 22.39 13.44 -10.90
CA PRO A 148 21.13 12.71 -10.93
C PRO A 148 20.90 12.04 -12.29
N VAL A 149 21.23 12.70 -13.40
CA VAL A 149 21.01 12.17 -14.75
C VAL A 149 21.91 10.96 -15.02
N GLU A 150 23.19 11.04 -14.72
CA GLU A 150 24.16 9.97 -14.99
C GLU A 150 23.91 8.73 -14.13
N ARG A 151 23.55 8.94 -12.86
CA ARG A 151 23.18 7.83 -11.96
C ARG A 151 21.85 7.20 -12.36
N TRP A 152 20.90 7.99 -12.86
CA TRP A 152 19.66 7.46 -13.42
C TRP A 152 19.93 6.58 -14.64
N LEU A 153 20.69 7.09 -15.62
CA LEU A 153 21.05 6.34 -16.83
C LEU A 153 21.84 5.07 -16.52
N THR A 154 22.67 5.10 -15.48
CA THR A 154 23.35 3.90 -14.98
C THR A 154 22.36 2.87 -14.43
N ARG A 155 21.33 3.32 -13.70
CA ARG A 155 20.25 2.44 -13.20
C ARG A 155 19.42 1.85 -14.34
N VAL A 156 19.11 2.65 -15.36
CA VAL A 156 18.43 2.19 -16.59
C VAL A 156 19.28 1.13 -17.30
N ALA A 157 20.58 1.38 -17.48
CA ALA A 157 21.50 0.41 -18.07
C ALA A 157 21.59 -0.89 -17.25
N GLY A 158 21.53 -0.80 -15.92
CA GLY A 158 21.45 -1.97 -15.02
C GLY A 158 20.21 -2.82 -15.30
N LEU A 159 19.03 -2.21 -15.29
CA LEU A 159 17.77 -2.91 -15.59
C LEU A 159 17.78 -3.56 -16.97
N LEU A 160 18.25 -2.84 -18.01
CA LEU A 160 18.29 -3.39 -19.35
C LEU A 160 19.24 -4.60 -19.45
N ARG A 161 20.37 -4.61 -18.73
CA ARG A 161 21.28 -5.77 -18.66
C ARG A 161 20.68 -6.96 -17.93
N GLU A 162 19.90 -6.72 -16.87
CA GLU A 162 19.16 -7.78 -16.16
C GLU A 162 18.16 -8.49 -17.09
N GLU A 163 17.71 -7.79 -18.14
CA GLU A 163 16.81 -8.27 -19.18
C GLU A 163 17.56 -8.63 -20.48
N ASP A 164 18.81 -9.07 -20.32
CA ASP A 164 19.70 -9.58 -21.38
C ASP A 164 19.99 -8.60 -22.54
N ARG A 165 19.86 -7.28 -22.32
CA ARG A 165 20.25 -6.26 -23.32
C ARG A 165 21.71 -5.86 -23.16
N VAL A 166 22.39 -5.71 -24.31
CA VAL A 166 23.80 -5.32 -24.36
C VAL A 166 23.95 -3.81 -24.25
N VAL A 167 24.01 -3.30 -23.03
CA VAL A 167 24.24 -1.88 -22.76
C VAL A 167 25.65 -1.67 -22.20
N SER A 168 26.53 -0.98 -22.94
CA SER A 168 27.90 -0.66 -22.49
C SER A 168 27.99 0.69 -21.78
N PRO A 169 29.06 0.97 -21.01
CA PRO A 169 29.30 2.30 -20.44
C PRO A 169 29.34 3.43 -21.49
N ALA A 170 29.76 3.13 -22.73
CA ALA A 170 29.74 4.11 -23.82
C ALA A 170 28.31 4.59 -24.12
N HIS A 171 27.32 3.69 -24.10
CA HIS A 171 25.92 4.07 -24.29
C HIS A 171 25.42 5.00 -23.18
N VAL A 172 25.84 4.77 -21.92
CA VAL A 172 25.46 5.64 -20.80
C VAL A 172 26.05 7.04 -20.97
N ILE A 173 27.31 7.15 -21.41
CA ILE A 173 27.96 8.44 -21.69
C ILE A 173 27.25 9.18 -22.82
N GLU A 174 26.94 8.50 -23.93
CA GLU A 174 26.25 9.12 -25.06
C GLU A 174 24.80 9.50 -24.71
N ALA A 175 24.10 8.69 -23.91
CA ALA A 175 22.76 9.04 -23.42
C ALA A 175 22.79 10.28 -22.51
N ALA A 176 23.80 10.42 -21.65
CA ALA A 176 23.95 11.61 -20.80
C ALA A 176 24.19 12.87 -21.65
N ARG A 177 25.11 12.79 -22.62
CA ARG A 177 25.37 13.89 -23.57
C ARG A 177 24.14 14.26 -24.37
N LEU A 178 23.38 13.26 -24.84
CA LEU A 178 22.15 13.51 -25.59
C LEU A 178 21.09 14.18 -24.72
N ALA A 179 20.90 13.75 -23.47
CA ALA A 179 19.98 14.39 -22.54
C ALA A 179 20.35 15.86 -22.28
N GLU A 180 21.63 16.17 -22.11
CA GLU A 180 22.14 17.55 -22.01
C GLU A 180 21.88 18.37 -23.27
N ALA A 181 22.17 17.82 -24.45
CA ALA A 181 21.91 18.48 -25.72
C ALA A 181 20.42 18.77 -25.93
N LEU A 182 19.54 17.81 -25.57
CA LEU A 182 18.09 17.98 -25.63
C LEU A 182 17.60 19.07 -24.67
N ALA A 183 18.18 19.14 -23.46
CA ALA A 183 17.85 20.20 -22.50
C ALA A 183 18.17 21.59 -23.07
N VAL A 184 19.37 21.75 -23.66
CA VAL A 184 19.79 23.00 -24.31
C VAL A 184 18.85 23.36 -25.47
N LEU A 185 18.53 22.40 -26.35
CA LEU A 185 17.61 22.63 -27.48
C LEU A 185 16.21 23.03 -27.03
N ARG A 186 15.76 22.54 -25.87
CA ARG A 186 14.46 22.83 -25.27
C ARG A 186 14.47 24.06 -24.36
N GLY A 187 15.61 24.75 -24.23
CA GLY A 187 15.76 25.91 -23.36
C GLY A 187 15.62 25.59 -21.86
N ARG A 188 15.86 24.33 -21.47
CA ARG A 188 15.76 23.88 -20.07
C ARG A 188 17.07 24.11 -19.31
N PRO A 189 16.99 24.40 -18.00
CA PRO A 189 18.18 24.63 -17.18
C PRO A 189 18.99 23.33 -16.94
N LEU A 190 18.31 22.18 -16.84
CA LEU A 190 18.88 20.85 -16.64
C LEU A 190 18.04 19.80 -17.39
N PRO A 191 18.60 18.62 -17.73
CA PRO A 191 17.82 17.53 -18.29
C PRO A 191 16.83 16.99 -17.26
N GLY A 192 15.54 17.03 -17.60
CA GLY A 192 14.48 16.40 -16.81
C GLY A 192 14.16 15.00 -17.28
N LEU A 193 13.02 14.48 -16.83
CA LEU A 193 12.60 13.13 -17.21
C LEU A 193 12.37 13.00 -18.72
N SER A 194 11.81 14.01 -19.38
CA SER A 194 11.55 13.98 -20.82
C SER A 194 12.82 13.84 -21.65
N GLU A 195 13.84 14.66 -21.38
CA GLU A 195 15.12 14.60 -22.11
C GLU A 195 15.84 13.28 -21.82
N THR A 196 15.79 12.84 -20.57
CA THR A 196 16.39 11.58 -20.16
C THR A 196 15.71 10.39 -20.81
N THR A 197 14.37 10.40 -20.90
CA THR A 197 13.57 9.34 -21.55
C THR A 197 13.84 9.29 -23.04
N ASP A 198 13.91 10.45 -23.71
CA ASP A 198 14.24 10.51 -25.14
C ASP A 198 15.67 10.02 -25.40
N ALA A 199 16.62 10.35 -24.52
CA ALA A 199 17.99 9.86 -24.63
C ALA A 199 18.08 8.35 -24.41
N VAL A 200 17.36 7.80 -23.42
CA VAL A 200 17.22 6.36 -23.20
C VAL A 200 16.65 5.68 -24.44
N ARG A 201 15.55 6.22 -24.99
CA ARG A 201 14.92 5.69 -26.20
C ARG A 201 15.91 5.62 -27.36
N ALA A 202 16.62 6.71 -27.62
CA ALA A 202 17.52 6.81 -28.78
C ALA A 202 18.79 5.97 -28.62
N VAL A 203 19.38 5.91 -27.41
CA VAL A 203 20.74 5.36 -27.21
C VAL A 203 20.74 3.99 -26.54
N LEU A 204 19.85 3.75 -25.58
CA LEU A 204 19.82 2.49 -24.80
C LEU A 204 18.78 1.49 -25.31
N CYS A 205 17.83 1.96 -26.11
CA CYS A 205 16.69 1.17 -26.59
C CYS A 205 16.62 1.07 -28.11
N ASP A 206 17.62 1.55 -28.85
CA ASP A 206 17.68 1.54 -30.32
C ASP A 206 16.43 2.11 -30.99
N GLY A 207 15.82 3.14 -30.40
CA GLY A 207 14.58 3.78 -30.86
C GLY A 207 13.29 3.02 -30.51
N SER A 208 13.37 1.86 -29.87
CA SER A 208 12.23 0.99 -29.59
C SER A 208 11.46 1.38 -28.32
N ASP A 209 10.13 1.45 -28.44
CA ASP A 209 9.24 1.71 -27.31
C ASP A 209 9.04 0.49 -26.38
N VAL A 210 9.40 -0.72 -26.84
CA VAL A 210 9.22 -1.95 -26.06
C VAL A 210 10.14 -1.99 -24.82
N PRO A 211 11.48 -1.91 -24.95
CA PRO A 211 12.36 -1.81 -23.78
C PRO A 211 12.16 -0.50 -23.01
N LEU A 212 11.71 0.58 -23.67
CA LEU A 212 11.39 1.83 -23.01
C LEU A 212 10.18 1.68 -22.07
N ALA A 213 9.14 0.95 -22.47
CA ALA A 213 7.97 0.67 -21.64
C ALA A 213 8.34 -0.10 -20.36
N LEU A 214 9.32 -1.01 -20.43
CA LEU A 214 9.86 -1.69 -19.26
C LEU A 214 10.57 -0.72 -18.32
N VAL A 215 11.41 0.19 -18.86
CA VAL A 215 12.07 1.24 -18.06
C VAL A 215 11.02 2.14 -17.40
N HIS A 216 9.97 2.50 -18.13
CA HIS A 216 8.87 3.28 -17.61
C HIS A 216 8.18 2.56 -16.44
N ASP A 217 7.76 1.31 -16.62
CA ASP A 217 7.08 0.55 -15.57
C ASP A 217 7.97 0.32 -14.33
N ARG A 218 9.22 -0.11 -14.52
CA ARG A 218 10.08 -0.58 -13.42
C ARG A 218 10.89 0.51 -12.75
N LEU A 219 11.17 1.62 -13.44
CA LEU A 219 11.99 2.72 -12.90
C LEU A 219 11.23 4.03 -12.82
N VAL A 220 10.59 4.50 -13.89
CA VAL A 220 9.90 5.81 -13.89
C VAL A 220 8.72 5.82 -12.93
N VAL A 221 7.87 4.80 -13.01
CA VAL A 221 6.85 4.51 -12.00
C VAL A 221 7.53 3.79 -10.84
N GLY A 222 7.95 2.55 -11.06
CA GLY A 222 8.62 1.73 -10.06
C GLY A 222 7.70 1.16 -8.98
N ASP A 223 8.26 0.24 -8.20
CA ASP A 223 7.54 -0.59 -7.23
C ASP A 223 8.05 -0.43 -5.79
N VAL A 224 8.83 0.61 -5.52
CA VAL A 224 9.40 0.82 -4.19
C VAL A 224 8.27 1.05 -3.19
N LEU A 225 8.25 0.23 -2.14
CA LEU A 225 7.37 0.40 -0.99
C LEU A 225 8.02 1.37 0.00
N GLY A 226 7.29 2.39 0.42
CA GLY A 226 7.73 3.30 1.46
C GLY A 226 7.91 2.62 2.82
N GLU A 227 8.58 3.30 3.73
CA GLU A 227 8.83 2.80 5.08
C GLU A 227 8.18 3.72 6.13
N VAL A 228 7.70 3.12 7.21
CA VAL A 228 7.13 3.84 8.36
C VAL A 228 8.03 3.59 9.57
N PRO A 229 8.49 4.63 10.30
CA PRO A 229 9.30 4.46 11.50
C PRO A 229 8.60 3.61 12.57
N ALA A 230 9.38 2.92 13.42
CA ALA A 230 8.82 2.06 14.46
C ALA A 230 8.07 2.83 15.56
N GLU A 231 8.41 4.12 15.71
CA GLU A 231 7.84 5.06 16.68
C GLU A 231 6.55 5.71 16.17
N ALA A 232 6.24 5.53 14.88
CA ALA A 232 5.05 6.11 14.29
C ALA A 232 3.79 5.51 14.94
N PRO A 233 2.73 6.33 15.16
CA PRO A 233 1.44 5.82 15.60
C PRO A 233 0.96 4.72 14.66
N ALA A 234 0.64 3.56 15.25
CA ALA A 234 0.14 2.40 14.55
C ALA A 234 -0.89 1.69 15.42
N VAL A 235 -1.96 1.21 14.77
CA VAL A 235 -2.98 0.42 15.47
C VAL A 235 -2.34 -0.84 16.10
N PRO A 236 -2.86 -1.33 17.24
CA PRO A 236 -2.27 -2.48 17.94
C PRO A 236 -2.04 -3.72 17.05
N LEU A 237 -2.99 -4.02 16.17
CA LEU A 237 -2.91 -5.15 15.25
C LEU A 237 -1.75 -5.04 14.25
N GLN A 238 -1.49 -3.83 13.73
CA GLN A 238 -0.37 -3.55 12.83
C GLN A 238 0.97 -3.77 13.55
N ARG A 239 1.08 -3.32 14.82
CA ARG A 239 2.29 -3.54 15.63
C ARG A 239 2.54 -5.03 15.88
N ASP A 240 1.49 -5.79 16.15
CA ASP A 240 1.58 -7.24 16.32
C ASP A 240 2.04 -7.93 15.02
N LEU A 241 1.45 -7.56 13.89
CA LEU A 241 1.86 -8.08 12.57
C LEU A 241 3.34 -7.78 12.29
N THR A 242 3.81 -6.55 12.48
CA THR A 242 5.21 -6.17 12.28
C THR A 242 6.15 -6.99 13.18
N ARG A 243 5.76 -7.25 14.43
CA ARG A 243 6.53 -8.10 15.35
C ARG A 243 6.64 -9.54 14.82
N ILE A 244 5.53 -10.11 14.34
CA ILE A 244 5.51 -11.47 13.78
C ILE A 244 6.35 -11.54 12.48
N GLN A 245 6.23 -10.56 11.58
CA GLN A 245 7.01 -10.47 10.34
C GLN A 245 8.52 -10.48 10.61
N ARG A 246 8.98 -9.68 11.58
CA ARG A 246 10.39 -9.66 12.01
C ARG A 246 10.84 -11.01 12.57
N ARG A 247 10.04 -11.62 13.45
CA ARG A 247 10.34 -12.94 14.05
C ARG A 247 10.45 -14.03 12.98
N LEU A 248 9.55 -14.04 12.00
CA LEU A 248 9.51 -15.06 10.93
C LEU A 248 10.42 -14.74 9.75
N ARG A 249 11.13 -13.60 9.78
CA ARG A 249 11.95 -13.07 8.68
C ARG A 249 11.17 -13.03 7.35
N LEU A 250 9.89 -12.67 7.44
CA LEU A 250 8.99 -12.57 6.29
C LEU A 250 8.76 -11.08 6.02
N LYS A 251 9.53 -10.52 5.08
CA LYS A 251 9.47 -9.10 4.74
C LYS A 251 8.30 -8.83 3.77
N PRO A 252 7.46 -7.79 4.01
CA PRO A 252 6.52 -7.32 3.01
C PRO A 252 7.27 -6.67 1.85
N GLU A 253 7.03 -7.17 0.64
CA GLU A 253 7.69 -6.73 -0.59
C GLU A 253 6.61 -6.49 -1.64
N ALA A 254 6.70 -5.36 -2.34
CA ALA A 254 5.84 -5.03 -3.47
C ALA A 254 6.00 -5.98 -4.68
N PRO A 255 7.21 -6.39 -5.09
CA PRO A 255 7.33 -7.36 -6.18
C PRO A 255 6.76 -8.71 -5.79
N GLU A 256 6.20 -9.40 -6.78
CA GLU A 256 5.71 -10.76 -6.61
C GLU A 256 6.87 -11.71 -6.33
N ARG A 257 6.71 -12.59 -5.33
CA ARG A 257 7.69 -13.61 -4.98
C ARG A 257 7.01 -14.93 -4.65
N GLU A 258 7.49 -16.01 -5.23
CA GLU A 258 7.09 -17.37 -4.83
C GLU A 258 7.87 -17.82 -3.59
N LEU A 259 7.14 -18.40 -2.63
CA LEU A 259 7.66 -18.92 -1.37
C LEU A 259 7.20 -20.37 -1.20
N GLU A 260 8.15 -21.30 -1.22
CA GLU A 260 7.91 -22.69 -0.86
C GLU A 260 8.14 -22.91 0.65
N LEU A 261 7.19 -23.55 1.32
CA LEU A 261 7.20 -23.83 2.75
C LEU A 261 7.19 -25.34 2.99
N ASP A 262 8.09 -25.81 3.86
CA ASP A 262 8.07 -27.20 4.37
C ASP A 262 7.44 -27.20 5.77
N LEU A 263 6.21 -27.71 5.89
CA LEU A 263 5.41 -27.65 7.12
C LEU A 263 6.00 -28.44 8.29
N ARG A 264 7.00 -29.30 8.05
CA ARG A 264 7.73 -30.01 9.12
C ARG A 264 8.71 -29.09 9.85
N LYS A 265 9.06 -27.96 9.25
CA LYS A 265 9.92 -26.94 9.85
C LYS A 265 9.05 -25.93 10.59
N GLU A 266 9.30 -25.74 11.88
CA GLU A 266 8.51 -24.86 12.75
C GLU A 266 8.35 -23.43 12.19
N THR A 267 9.43 -22.85 11.65
CA THR A 267 9.42 -21.51 11.04
C THR A 267 8.51 -21.43 9.81
N ASP A 268 8.54 -22.45 8.95
CA ASP A 268 7.73 -22.48 7.73
C ASP A 268 6.26 -22.78 8.05
N ALA A 269 5.99 -23.66 9.01
CA ALA A 269 4.66 -23.84 9.58
C ALA A 269 4.13 -22.53 10.20
N ALA A 270 4.97 -21.76 10.89
CA ALA A 270 4.58 -20.46 11.43
C ALA A 270 4.30 -19.41 10.34
N ARG A 271 5.05 -19.42 9.23
CA ARG A 271 4.78 -18.58 8.05
C ARG A 271 3.44 -18.93 7.39
N SER A 272 3.19 -20.23 7.17
CA SER A 272 1.91 -20.70 6.62
C SER A 272 0.73 -20.28 7.51
N ARG A 273 0.82 -20.51 8.83
CA ARG A 273 -0.21 -20.08 9.80
C ARG A 273 -0.48 -18.58 9.73
N LEU A 274 0.57 -17.76 9.67
CA LEU A 274 0.40 -16.31 9.53
C LEU A 274 -0.38 -15.95 8.26
N LEU A 275 0.00 -16.51 7.10
CA LEU A 275 -0.66 -16.23 5.82
C LEU A 275 -2.13 -16.64 5.84
N HIS A 276 -2.46 -17.80 6.42
CA HIS A 276 -3.85 -18.23 6.57
C HIS A 276 -4.66 -17.32 7.52
N ARG A 277 -4.08 -16.90 8.65
CA ARG A 277 -4.73 -15.94 9.57
C ARG A 277 -5.01 -14.61 8.89
N LEU A 278 -4.06 -14.09 8.12
CA LEU A 278 -4.24 -12.84 7.37
C LEU A 278 -5.32 -12.96 6.31
N ARG A 279 -5.41 -14.11 5.61
CA ARG A 279 -6.51 -14.35 4.66
C ARG A 279 -7.88 -14.38 5.31
N LEU A 280 -8.01 -14.95 6.52
CA LEU A 280 -9.25 -14.89 7.29
C LEU A 280 -9.66 -13.45 7.62
N LEU A 281 -8.68 -12.57 7.85
CA LEU A 281 -8.90 -11.14 8.09
C LEU A 281 -9.14 -10.33 6.80
N GLY A 282 -9.17 -10.96 5.62
CA GLY A 282 -9.27 -10.27 4.34
C GLY A 282 -7.97 -9.56 3.91
N VAL A 283 -6.85 -9.87 4.55
CA VAL A 283 -5.51 -9.35 4.22
C VAL A 283 -4.81 -10.35 3.29
N GLY A 284 -5.02 -10.19 1.98
CA GLY A 284 -4.48 -11.05 0.93
C GLY A 284 -2.98 -10.86 0.64
N TRP A 285 -2.11 -11.01 1.64
CA TRP A 285 -0.66 -10.92 1.42
C TRP A 285 -0.09 -12.09 0.61
N GLY A 286 -0.71 -13.26 0.72
CA GLY A 286 -0.30 -14.45 -0.01
C GLY A 286 -1.48 -15.21 -0.59
N GLU A 287 -1.29 -15.72 -1.80
CA GLU A 287 -2.21 -16.65 -2.45
C GLU A 287 -1.56 -18.04 -2.55
N PRO A 288 -2.26 -19.12 -2.15
CA PRO A 288 -1.74 -20.47 -2.30
C PRO A 288 -1.72 -20.84 -3.78
N VAL A 289 -0.59 -21.38 -4.23
CA VAL A 289 -0.40 -21.86 -5.60
C VAL A 289 -0.38 -23.39 -5.57
N ALA A 290 -0.96 -24.02 -6.59
CA ALA A 290 -0.89 -25.46 -6.72
C ALA A 290 0.57 -25.92 -6.78
N SER A 291 0.99 -26.68 -5.76
CA SER A 291 2.32 -27.27 -5.71
C SER A 291 2.45 -28.33 -6.81
N ARG A 292 3.60 -28.37 -7.49
CA ARG A 292 3.95 -29.46 -8.43
C ARG A 292 4.21 -30.80 -7.72
N SER A 293 4.33 -30.79 -6.40
CA SER A 293 4.53 -31.98 -5.57
C SER A 293 3.22 -32.49 -4.98
N THR A 294 3.07 -33.81 -4.91
CA THR A 294 1.88 -34.50 -4.38
C THR A 294 1.85 -34.61 -2.85
N GLY A 295 2.89 -34.13 -2.16
CA GLY A 295 3.03 -34.23 -0.70
C GLY A 295 2.25 -33.13 0.05
N THR A 296 1.51 -33.51 1.08
CA THR A 296 0.73 -32.61 1.96
C THR A 296 1.60 -31.76 2.90
N PHE A 297 2.91 -32.03 2.97
CA PHE A 297 3.88 -31.30 3.80
C PHE A 297 4.48 -30.07 3.12
N ARG A 298 4.18 -29.83 1.83
CA ARG A 298 4.69 -28.68 1.07
C ARG A 298 3.55 -27.74 0.70
N GLU A 299 3.75 -26.46 0.95
CA GLU A 299 2.87 -25.39 0.48
C GLU A 299 3.66 -24.40 -0.36
N THR A 300 3.11 -24.01 -1.51
CA THR A 300 3.67 -22.95 -2.35
C THR A 300 2.77 -21.74 -2.28
N TRP A 301 3.35 -20.58 -2.02
CA TRP A 301 2.64 -19.32 -1.88
C TRP A 301 3.20 -18.29 -2.86
N ARG A 302 2.31 -17.52 -3.48
CA ARG A 302 2.66 -16.32 -4.21
C ARG A 302 2.41 -15.13 -3.31
N LEU A 303 3.47 -14.40 -2.96
CA LEU A 303 3.41 -13.26 -2.06
C LEU A 303 3.53 -11.96 -2.83
N ARG A 304 2.68 -10.99 -2.48
CA ARG A 304 2.73 -9.62 -2.98
C ARG A 304 2.15 -8.70 -1.94
N TRP A 305 2.89 -7.67 -1.54
CA TRP A 305 2.41 -6.68 -0.59
C TRP A 305 1.91 -5.42 -1.30
N GLU A 306 0.64 -5.11 -1.13
CA GLU A 306 0.03 -3.86 -1.62
C GLU A 306 -0.28 -2.90 -0.47
N PRO A 307 -0.19 -1.58 -0.66
CA PRO A 307 -0.53 -0.59 0.37
C PRO A 307 -1.91 -0.79 1.00
N GLU A 308 -2.89 -1.23 0.21
CA GLU A 308 -4.25 -1.55 0.65
C GLU A 308 -4.26 -2.59 1.76
N LEU A 309 -3.30 -3.52 1.77
CA LEU A 309 -3.19 -4.53 2.82
C LEU A 309 -2.92 -3.89 4.18
N SER A 310 -2.20 -2.75 4.23
CA SER A 310 -2.00 -2.02 5.48
C SER A 310 -3.30 -1.38 5.98
N VAL A 311 -4.16 -0.91 5.05
CA VAL A 311 -5.50 -0.41 5.37
C VAL A 311 -6.38 -1.56 5.85
N ARG A 312 -6.35 -2.71 5.17
CA ARG A 312 -7.08 -3.92 5.59
C ARG A 312 -6.65 -4.40 6.98
N VAL A 313 -5.35 -4.32 7.31
CA VAL A 313 -4.87 -4.62 8.67
C VAL A 313 -5.42 -3.59 9.67
N ALA A 314 -5.50 -2.31 9.33
CA ALA A 314 -6.11 -1.32 10.21
C ALA A 314 -7.61 -1.56 10.42
N GLU A 315 -8.36 -1.85 9.36
CA GLU A 315 -9.77 -2.22 9.41
C GLU A 315 -10.00 -3.49 10.23
N ALA A 316 -9.13 -4.50 10.08
CA ALA A 316 -9.19 -5.74 10.84
C ALA A 316 -8.96 -5.55 12.34
N GLY A 317 -8.45 -4.38 12.77
CA GLY A 317 -8.27 -4.03 14.18
C GLY A 317 -9.57 -4.06 15.00
N VAL A 318 -10.74 -3.96 14.36
CA VAL A 318 -12.05 -4.11 15.03
C VAL A 318 -12.26 -5.51 15.63
N TRP A 319 -11.60 -6.53 15.09
CA TRP A 319 -11.72 -7.92 15.54
C TRP A 319 -10.74 -8.26 16.67
N GLY A 320 -9.70 -7.45 16.90
CA GLY A 320 -8.78 -7.66 18.00
C GLY A 320 -7.44 -6.94 17.84
N THR A 321 -6.63 -6.99 18.90
CA THR A 321 -5.34 -6.29 18.97
C THR A 321 -4.15 -7.14 18.50
N THR A 322 -4.33 -8.44 18.26
CA THR A 322 -3.31 -9.35 17.74
C THR A 322 -3.84 -10.14 16.54
N VAL A 323 -2.95 -10.60 15.65
CA VAL A 323 -3.35 -11.35 14.45
C VAL A 323 -4.08 -12.64 14.83
N LEU A 324 -3.65 -13.29 15.92
CA LEU A 324 -4.33 -14.48 16.43
C LEU A 324 -5.74 -14.15 16.93
N SER A 325 -5.87 -13.23 17.88
CA SER A 325 -7.18 -12.88 18.47
C SER A 325 -8.16 -12.35 17.42
N ALA A 326 -7.68 -11.53 16.48
CA ALA A 326 -8.50 -10.96 15.42
C ALA A 326 -9.00 -12.07 14.47
N ALA A 327 -8.12 -12.99 14.07
CA ALA A 327 -8.51 -14.09 13.17
C ALA A 327 -9.50 -15.06 13.87
N THR A 328 -9.32 -15.34 15.16
CA THR A 328 -10.25 -16.13 15.98
C THR A 328 -11.63 -15.48 16.02
N ALA A 329 -11.71 -14.21 16.44
CA ALA A 329 -12.99 -13.50 16.54
C ALA A 329 -13.70 -13.37 15.18
N ARG A 330 -12.92 -13.16 14.11
CA ARG A 330 -13.44 -13.10 12.75
C ARG A 330 -14.02 -14.45 12.31
N ALA A 331 -13.31 -15.55 12.57
CA ALA A 331 -13.78 -16.89 12.25
C ALA A 331 -15.05 -17.25 13.03
N GLU A 332 -15.14 -16.91 14.31
CA GLU A 332 -16.36 -17.12 15.11
C GLU A 332 -17.56 -16.35 14.54
N ALA A 333 -17.36 -15.08 14.17
CA ALA A 333 -18.41 -14.27 13.55
C ALA A 333 -18.85 -14.83 12.19
N ASP A 334 -17.90 -15.21 11.33
CA ASP A 334 -18.19 -15.81 10.03
C ASP A 334 -18.98 -17.12 10.20
N ALA A 335 -18.69 -17.92 11.23
CA ALA A 335 -19.39 -19.18 11.53
C ALA A 335 -20.88 -18.97 11.83
N VAL A 336 -21.20 -17.93 12.60
CA VAL A 336 -22.59 -17.56 12.94
C VAL A 336 -23.35 -17.07 11.71
N THR A 337 -22.67 -16.32 10.83
CA THR A 337 -23.29 -15.73 9.62
C THR A 337 -23.35 -16.65 8.42
N ALA A 338 -22.58 -17.75 8.40
CA ALA A 338 -22.58 -18.71 7.29
C ALA A 338 -24.00 -19.19 7.01
N GLN A 339 -24.39 -19.33 5.75
CA GLN A 339 -25.76 -19.70 5.35
C GLN A 339 -25.88 -21.19 5.00
N GLY A 340 -24.77 -21.85 4.65
CA GLY A 340 -24.78 -23.24 4.19
C GLY A 340 -23.74 -24.15 4.88
N LEU A 341 -23.90 -25.46 4.71
CA LEU A 341 -22.99 -26.47 5.26
C LEU A 341 -21.59 -26.37 4.62
N ALA A 342 -21.52 -26.14 3.30
CA ALA A 342 -20.27 -25.97 2.57
C ALA A 342 -19.44 -24.79 3.10
N GLU A 343 -20.08 -23.66 3.44
CA GLU A 343 -19.40 -22.47 3.96
C GLU A 343 -18.77 -22.72 5.34
N VAL A 344 -19.52 -23.37 6.24
CA VAL A 344 -19.01 -23.72 7.59
C VAL A 344 -17.89 -24.74 7.49
N THR A 345 -18.00 -25.70 6.57
CA THR A 345 -16.95 -26.70 6.33
C THR A 345 -15.67 -26.05 5.82
N ALA A 346 -15.78 -25.15 4.84
CA ALA A 346 -14.65 -24.39 4.33
C ALA A 346 -14.03 -23.49 5.43
N LEU A 347 -14.84 -22.96 6.35
CA LEU A 347 -14.37 -22.21 7.50
C LEU A 347 -13.62 -23.09 8.51
N ALA A 348 -14.10 -24.31 8.77
CA ALA A 348 -13.40 -25.29 9.61
C ALA A 348 -12.02 -25.63 9.02
N GLU A 349 -11.96 -25.88 7.70
CA GLU A 349 -10.70 -26.08 6.97
C GLU A 349 -9.75 -24.87 7.15
N ARG A 350 -10.26 -23.63 7.00
CA ARG A 350 -9.46 -22.42 7.24
C ARG A 350 -8.99 -22.29 8.68
N CYS A 351 -9.80 -22.65 9.68
CA CYS A 351 -9.41 -22.61 11.10
C CYS A 351 -8.29 -23.60 11.42
N LEU A 352 -8.32 -24.80 10.81
CA LEU A 352 -7.25 -25.79 10.94
C LEU A 352 -5.95 -25.29 10.30
N LEU A 353 -6.03 -24.75 9.09
CA LEU A 353 -4.87 -24.19 8.37
C LEU A 353 -4.30 -22.93 9.05
N ALA A 354 -5.14 -22.17 9.76
CA ALA A 354 -4.73 -21.02 10.55
C ALA A 354 -4.32 -21.36 11.99
N GLU A 355 -4.48 -22.63 12.41
CA GLU A 355 -4.29 -23.09 13.80
C GLU A 355 -5.01 -22.18 14.79
N LEU A 356 -6.35 -22.21 14.74
CA LEU A 356 -7.26 -21.43 15.58
C LEU A 356 -8.15 -22.36 16.42
N PRO A 357 -7.62 -23.00 17.48
CA PRO A 357 -8.37 -23.98 18.26
C PRO A 357 -9.62 -23.38 18.93
N ASP A 358 -9.51 -22.16 19.45
CA ASP A 358 -10.61 -21.47 20.13
C ASP A 358 -11.80 -21.18 19.20
N ALA A 359 -11.53 -20.89 17.91
CA ALA A 359 -12.58 -20.72 16.89
C ALA A 359 -13.07 -22.05 16.32
N LEU A 360 -12.21 -23.08 16.28
CA LEU A 360 -12.55 -24.38 15.70
C LEU A 360 -13.67 -25.06 16.48
N SER A 361 -13.66 -25.04 17.82
CA SER A 361 -14.70 -25.69 18.62
C SER A 361 -16.11 -25.12 18.37
N PRO A 362 -16.33 -23.78 18.39
CA PRO A 362 -17.61 -23.19 17.97
C PRO A 362 -18.02 -23.53 16.54
N VAL A 363 -17.07 -23.47 15.58
CA VAL A 363 -17.33 -23.79 14.17
C VAL A 363 -17.77 -25.25 14.00
N MET A 364 -17.10 -26.18 14.66
CA MET A 364 -17.42 -27.61 14.60
C MET A 364 -18.79 -27.93 15.18
N ARG A 365 -19.19 -27.24 16.26
CA ARG A 365 -20.54 -27.38 16.81
C ARG A 365 -21.60 -26.89 15.80
N ILE A 366 -21.41 -25.72 15.20
CA ILE A 366 -22.33 -25.20 14.16
C ILE A 366 -22.39 -26.14 12.95
N LEU A 367 -21.25 -26.72 12.57
CA LEU A 367 -21.17 -27.70 11.50
C LEU A 367 -22.00 -28.95 11.82
N ALA A 368 -21.82 -29.52 13.01
CA ALA A 368 -22.56 -30.71 13.45
C ALA A 368 -24.07 -30.46 13.52
N ASP A 369 -24.47 -29.31 14.10
CA ASP A 369 -25.88 -28.92 14.20
C ASP A 369 -26.53 -28.80 12.82
N ARG A 370 -25.83 -28.22 11.84
CA ARG A 370 -26.34 -28.09 10.46
C ARG A 370 -26.33 -29.40 9.71
N ALA A 371 -25.27 -30.19 9.83
CA ALA A 371 -25.19 -31.51 9.21
C ALA A 371 -26.35 -32.40 9.68
N ALA A 372 -26.72 -32.34 10.96
CA ALA A 372 -27.85 -33.10 11.50
C ALA A 372 -29.22 -32.67 10.93
N LEU A 373 -29.38 -31.41 10.56
CA LEU A 373 -30.63 -30.85 10.04
C LEU A 373 -30.74 -30.88 8.51
N ASP A 374 -29.61 -30.92 7.81
CA ASP A 374 -29.57 -30.89 6.35
C ASP A 374 -29.85 -32.28 5.76
N THR A 375 -30.95 -32.44 5.04
CA THR A 375 -31.36 -33.71 4.40
C THR A 375 -31.03 -33.77 2.91
N ASP A 376 -30.45 -32.71 2.34
CA ASP A 376 -30.13 -32.65 0.91
C ASP A 376 -28.78 -33.31 0.63
N VAL A 377 -28.81 -34.46 -0.05
CA VAL A 377 -27.61 -35.24 -0.42
C VAL A 377 -26.60 -34.40 -1.21
N GLY A 378 -27.05 -33.42 -2.02
CA GLY A 378 -26.18 -32.52 -2.77
C GLY A 378 -25.33 -31.63 -1.86
N HIS A 379 -25.94 -31.02 -0.84
CA HIS A 379 -25.22 -30.19 0.13
C HIS A 379 -24.23 -31.00 0.97
N LEU A 380 -24.59 -32.24 1.34
CA LEU A 380 -23.70 -33.15 2.07
C LEU A 380 -22.49 -33.54 1.20
N ALA A 381 -22.73 -33.87 -0.08
CA ALA A 381 -21.69 -34.20 -1.05
C ALA A 381 -20.73 -33.03 -1.33
N GLU A 382 -21.23 -31.78 -1.35
CA GLU A 382 -20.39 -30.58 -1.52
C GLU A 382 -19.47 -30.31 -0.33
N ALA A 383 -19.86 -30.69 0.88
CA ALA A 383 -19.07 -30.50 2.10
C ALA A 383 -17.92 -31.52 2.24
N LEU A 384 -18.10 -32.76 1.73
CA LEU A 384 -17.16 -33.87 1.86
C LEU A 384 -15.72 -33.55 1.40
N PRO A 385 -15.47 -32.93 0.22
CA PRO A 385 -14.11 -32.62 -0.23
C PRO A 385 -13.32 -31.73 0.75
N ALA A 386 -13.98 -30.75 1.36
CA ALA A 386 -13.35 -29.86 2.33
C ALA A 386 -13.04 -30.57 3.65
N LEU A 387 -13.92 -31.47 4.11
CA LEU A 387 -13.67 -32.32 5.29
C LEU A 387 -12.50 -33.27 5.08
N VAL A 388 -12.42 -33.94 3.93
CA VAL A 388 -11.32 -34.86 3.61
C VAL A 388 -9.98 -34.12 3.53
N ARG A 389 -9.95 -32.91 2.95
CA ARG A 389 -8.74 -32.08 2.98
C ARG A 389 -8.37 -31.68 4.40
N ALA A 390 -9.34 -31.21 5.18
CA ALA A 390 -9.14 -30.83 6.57
C ALA A 390 -8.60 -31.98 7.44
N LEU A 391 -9.09 -33.23 7.23
CA LEU A 391 -8.55 -34.44 7.85
C LEU A 391 -7.09 -34.70 7.47
N ARG A 392 -6.75 -34.58 6.18
CA ARG A 392 -5.37 -34.73 5.69
C ARG A 392 -4.41 -33.70 6.25
N TYR A 393 -4.86 -32.47 6.48
CA TYR A 393 -4.02 -31.39 7.01
C TYR A 393 -3.84 -31.45 8.53
N GLY A 394 -4.84 -31.96 9.27
CA GLY A 394 -4.75 -32.11 10.72
C GLY A 394 -3.66 -33.11 11.14
N ASP A 395 -3.50 -34.21 10.41
CA ASP A 395 -2.44 -35.21 10.64
C ASP A 395 -1.03 -34.62 10.47
N VAL A 396 -0.83 -33.78 9.46
CA VAL A 396 0.48 -33.12 9.20
C VAL A 396 0.82 -32.05 10.26
N ARG A 397 -0.21 -31.46 10.89
CA ARG A 397 -0.04 -30.33 11.82
C ARG A 397 -0.21 -30.70 13.30
N GLY A 398 -0.52 -31.97 13.60
CA GLY A 398 -0.67 -32.47 14.97
C GLY A 398 -1.93 -31.96 15.68
N THR A 399 -2.96 -31.54 14.93
CA THR A 399 -4.23 -31.06 15.50
C THR A 399 -5.18 -32.24 15.68
N ASP A 400 -5.86 -32.33 16.83
CA ASP A 400 -6.88 -33.36 17.07
C ASP A 400 -8.06 -33.18 16.09
N THR A 401 -8.19 -34.13 15.17
CA THR A 401 -9.23 -34.16 14.13
C THR A 401 -10.33 -35.19 14.42
N GLY A 402 -10.37 -35.79 15.62
CA GLY A 402 -11.34 -36.84 15.95
C GLY A 402 -12.79 -36.41 15.68
N ALA A 403 -13.18 -35.23 16.16
CA ALA A 403 -14.52 -34.67 15.92
C ALA A 403 -14.81 -34.39 14.43
N LEU A 404 -13.79 -34.05 13.65
CA LEU A 404 -13.93 -33.83 12.21
C LEU A 404 -14.11 -35.16 11.45
N ALA A 405 -13.44 -36.22 11.92
CA ALA A 405 -13.54 -37.56 11.36
C ALA A 405 -14.93 -38.17 11.61
N GLU A 406 -15.49 -37.98 12.80
CA GLU A 406 -16.85 -38.41 13.13
C GLU A 406 -17.90 -37.72 12.26
N VAL A 407 -17.78 -36.39 12.07
CA VAL A 407 -18.69 -35.64 11.19
C VAL A 407 -18.54 -36.07 9.73
N ALA A 408 -17.31 -36.28 9.25
CA ALA A 408 -17.06 -36.75 7.89
C ALA A 408 -17.61 -38.16 7.64
N ALA A 409 -17.45 -39.08 8.60
CA ALA A 409 -18.00 -40.43 8.52
C ALA A 409 -19.54 -40.41 8.52
N GLY A 410 -20.16 -39.66 9.43
CA GLY A 410 -21.62 -39.53 9.48
C GLY A 410 -22.23 -38.89 8.24
N LEU A 411 -21.51 -37.97 7.58
CA LEU A 411 -21.91 -37.43 6.28
C LEU A 411 -21.74 -38.44 5.14
N ALA A 412 -20.63 -39.19 5.13
CA ALA A 412 -20.36 -40.21 4.12
C ALA A 412 -21.35 -41.39 4.15
N GLU A 413 -21.93 -41.73 5.30
CA GLU A 413 -22.97 -42.77 5.40
C GLU A 413 -24.34 -42.33 4.84
N ARG A 414 -24.55 -41.02 4.69
CA ARG A 414 -25.82 -40.42 4.28
C ARG A 414 -25.83 -39.96 2.82
N VAL A 415 -24.67 -39.99 2.15
CA VAL A 415 -24.46 -39.78 0.72
C VAL A 415 -24.33 -41.14 0.04
#